data_AF-A0A1H8PBN1-F1
#
_entry.id   AF-A0A1H8PBN1-F1
#
_cell.length_a   1.000
_cell.length_b   1.000
_cell.length_c   1.000
_cell.angle_alpha   90.00
_cell.angle_beta   90.00
_cell.angle_gamma   90.00
#
_symmetry.space_group_name_H-M   'P 1'
#
loop_
_entity.id
_entity.type
_entity.pdbx_description
1 polymer ?
#
loop_
_entity_poly.entity_id
_entity_poly.type
_entity_poly.pdbx_seq_one_letter_code
_entity_poly.pdbx_strand_id
1 'polypeptide(L)'
;MSSPLVLSPKECQGKAWHPPVDASFAAQQALLPLHAGELAKAAATMPLALMKEGREWRLVGVCGIETGHNLFIKDGQWLGNYKPTWLSTWPFAVVTVGEKGIVTFDRDSGLLAEESAGEPFFDVQGQMTEAVSTRVEALKAAHGKHQATQKALAALAKANVITPWPEALK
;
A
#
# COMPACT_ATOMS: atom_id res chain seq x y z
N MET A 1 3.22 -9.48 -13.75
CA MET A 1 2.30 -8.57 -13.03
C MET A 1 1.26 -8.12 -14.02
N SER A 2 -0.01 -8.38 -13.72
CA SER A 2 -1.11 -7.91 -14.53
C SER A 2 -1.18 -6.38 -14.51
N SER A 3 -1.68 -5.77 -15.58
CA SER A 3 -2.00 -4.34 -15.54
C SER A 3 -3.04 -4.10 -14.42
N PRO A 4 -2.95 -3.03 -13.62
CA PRO A 4 -3.93 -2.77 -12.58
C PRO A 4 -5.29 -2.35 -13.18
N LEU A 5 -6.39 -2.59 -12.47
CA LEU A 5 -7.73 -2.18 -12.89
C LEU A 5 -7.95 -0.72 -12.54
N VAL A 6 -8.22 0.14 -13.53
CA VAL A 6 -8.59 1.54 -13.26
C VAL A 6 -9.94 1.57 -12.56
N LEU A 7 -10.03 2.28 -11.44
CA LEU A 7 -11.28 2.39 -10.68
C LEU A 7 -12.20 3.43 -11.35
N SER A 8 -13.09 2.96 -12.23
CA SER A 8 -14.12 3.77 -12.89
C SER A 8 -15.36 2.92 -13.20
N PRO A 9 -16.56 3.50 -13.33
CA PRO A 9 -17.77 2.73 -13.64
C PRO A 9 -17.63 1.88 -14.92
N LYS A 10 -16.95 2.41 -15.93
CA LYS A 10 -16.73 1.72 -17.21
C LYS A 10 -15.83 0.49 -17.05
N GLU A 11 -14.67 0.67 -16.42
CA GLU A 11 -13.67 -0.41 -16.31
C GLU A 11 -14.09 -1.49 -15.30
N CYS A 12 -14.82 -1.09 -14.26
CA CYS A 12 -15.38 -1.99 -13.24
C CYS A 12 -16.71 -2.64 -13.65
N GLN A 13 -17.24 -2.36 -14.84
CA GLN A 13 -18.47 -3.00 -15.33
C GLN A 13 -18.32 -4.53 -15.34
N GLY A 14 -19.35 -5.24 -14.83
CA GLY A 14 -19.37 -6.69 -14.70
C GLY A 14 -18.41 -7.25 -13.65
N LYS A 15 -17.81 -6.41 -12.80
CA LYS A 15 -16.83 -6.82 -11.79
C LYS A 15 -17.28 -6.39 -10.40
N ALA A 16 -16.99 -7.26 -9.45
CA ALA A 16 -17.13 -7.01 -8.03
C ALA A 16 -15.79 -7.25 -7.33
N TRP A 17 -15.79 -7.07 -6.01
CA TRP A 17 -14.64 -7.40 -5.19
C TRP A 17 -15.05 -7.91 -3.82
N HIS A 18 -14.10 -8.54 -3.14
CA HIS A 18 -14.21 -8.91 -1.74
C HIS A 18 -13.38 -7.94 -0.91
N PRO A 19 -13.97 -7.18 0.02
CA PRO A 19 -13.19 -6.40 0.97
C PRO A 19 -12.26 -7.32 1.80
N PRO A 20 -11.00 -6.92 2.04
CA PRO A 20 -10.14 -7.66 2.97
C PRO A 20 -10.81 -7.73 4.34
N VAL A 21 -11.03 -8.94 4.83
CA VAL A 21 -11.67 -9.23 6.13
C VAL A 21 -10.73 -8.89 7.29
N ASP A 22 -9.44 -9.17 7.11
CA ASP A 22 -8.38 -8.97 8.10
C ASP A 22 -7.05 -8.58 7.41
N ALA A 23 -5.94 -8.65 8.13
CA ALA A 23 -4.61 -8.32 7.60
C ALA A 23 -3.84 -9.53 7.05
N SER A 24 -4.48 -10.70 6.87
CA SER A 24 -3.85 -11.93 6.36
C SER A 24 -3.23 -11.74 4.96
N PHE A 25 -3.75 -10.82 4.14
CA PHE A 25 -3.16 -10.47 2.85
C PHE A 25 -1.72 -9.95 2.95
N ALA A 26 -1.32 -9.44 4.12
CA ALA A 26 0.03 -8.94 4.38
C ALA A 26 0.96 -10.00 5.02
N ALA A 27 0.47 -11.20 5.32
CA ALA A 27 1.22 -12.24 6.05
C ALA A 27 2.51 -12.68 5.34
N GLN A 28 2.57 -12.52 4.01
CA GLN A 28 3.73 -12.85 3.18
C GLN A 28 4.64 -11.64 2.89
N GLN A 29 4.27 -10.44 3.35
CA GLN A 29 4.96 -9.20 3.04
C GLN A 29 6.01 -8.89 4.12
N ALA A 30 7.27 -9.18 3.82
CA ALA A 30 8.38 -8.88 4.73
C ALA A 30 8.66 -7.37 4.85
N LEU A 31 8.28 -6.58 3.83
CA LEU A 31 8.45 -5.13 3.79
C LEU A 31 7.10 -4.48 3.50
N LEU A 32 6.73 -3.49 4.31
CA LEU A 32 5.52 -2.70 4.10
C LEU A 32 5.88 -1.27 3.70
N PRO A 33 5.26 -0.71 2.65
CA PRO A 33 5.53 0.66 2.23
C PRO A 33 5.02 1.66 3.27
N LEU A 34 5.79 2.72 3.48
CA LEU A 34 5.45 3.82 4.38
C LEU A 34 5.61 5.18 3.68
N HIS A 35 5.00 6.21 4.24
CA HIS A 35 5.32 7.60 3.95
C HIS A 35 5.96 8.29 5.17
N ALA A 36 6.68 9.39 4.94
CA ALA A 36 7.42 10.12 5.98
C ALA A 36 6.55 10.56 7.18
N GLY A 37 5.26 10.83 6.95
CA GLY A 37 4.30 11.12 8.02
C GLY A 37 4.04 9.98 9.01
N GLU A 38 4.55 8.77 8.75
CA GLU A 38 4.44 7.59 9.63
C GLU A 38 5.71 7.35 10.45
N LEU A 39 6.84 8.00 10.08
CA LEU A 39 8.20 7.69 10.57
C LEU A 39 8.27 7.57 12.09
N ALA A 40 7.77 8.56 12.83
CA ALA A 40 7.90 8.59 14.28
C ALA A 40 7.18 7.41 14.96
N LYS A 41 5.98 7.06 14.49
CA LYS A 41 5.19 5.95 15.07
C LYS A 41 5.70 4.59 14.59
N ALA A 42 6.09 4.51 13.32
CA ALA A 42 6.61 3.30 12.71
C ALA A 42 7.97 2.92 13.32
N ALA A 43 8.89 3.86 13.50
CA ALA A 43 10.21 3.62 14.10
C ALA A 43 10.13 3.13 15.56
N ALA A 44 9.07 3.51 16.29
CA ALA A 44 8.80 3.01 17.64
C ALA A 44 8.20 1.59 17.65
N THR A 45 7.80 1.05 16.50
CA THR A 45 7.12 -0.25 16.39
C THR A 45 7.97 -1.29 15.67
N MET A 46 8.70 -0.89 14.63
CA MET A 46 9.47 -1.80 13.77
C MET A 46 10.70 -1.10 13.18
N PRO A 47 11.73 -1.85 12.79
CA PRO A 47 12.85 -1.26 12.07
C PRO A 47 12.38 -0.67 10.74
N LEU A 48 13.03 0.42 10.34
CA LEU A 48 12.74 1.11 9.09
C LEU A 48 13.94 1.01 8.17
N ALA A 49 13.70 0.92 6.87
CA ALA A 49 14.73 0.88 5.87
C ALA A 49 14.37 1.75 4.65
N LEU A 50 15.39 2.08 3.87
CA LEU A 50 15.23 2.60 2.52
C LEU A 50 15.57 1.48 1.53
N MET A 51 14.62 1.16 0.66
CA MET A 51 14.79 0.15 -0.38
C MET A 51 14.83 0.83 -1.75
N LYS A 52 15.71 0.38 -2.63
CA LYS A 52 15.73 0.82 -4.02
C LYS A 52 14.90 -0.13 -4.87
N GLU A 53 13.90 0.40 -5.57
CA GLU A 53 13.04 -0.34 -6.49
C GLU A 53 13.14 0.28 -7.88
N GLY A 54 13.83 -0.43 -8.78
CA GLY A 54 14.24 0.14 -10.06
C GLY A 54 15.11 1.38 -9.87
N ARG A 55 14.58 2.56 -10.24
CA ARG A 55 15.27 3.85 -10.11
C ARG A 55 14.84 4.67 -8.89
N GLU A 56 13.78 4.25 -8.21
CA GLU A 56 13.18 5.02 -7.12
C GLU A 56 13.59 4.44 -5.76
N TRP A 57 13.65 5.31 -4.76
CA TRP A 57 13.84 4.91 -3.37
C TRP A 57 12.49 4.88 -2.66
N ARG A 58 12.28 3.90 -1.79
CA ARG A 58 11.08 3.75 -0.98
C ARG A 58 11.44 3.68 0.49
N LEU A 59 10.63 4.32 1.32
CA LEU A 59 10.65 4.11 2.77
C LEU A 59 9.79 2.89 3.08
N VAL A 60 10.34 1.93 3.80
CA VAL A 60 9.65 0.69 4.18
C VAL A 60 9.79 0.41 5.68
N GLY A 61 8.75 -0.18 6.25
CA GLY A 61 8.82 -0.86 7.54
C GLY A 61 9.26 -2.30 7.31
N VAL A 62 10.18 -2.78 8.14
CA VAL A 62 10.74 -4.13 8.05
C VAL A 62 9.97 -5.03 9.00
N CYS A 63 9.13 -5.87 8.41
CA CYS A 63 8.19 -6.73 9.12
C CYS A 63 8.62 -8.20 9.12
N GLY A 64 9.67 -8.57 8.39
CA GLY A 64 10.20 -9.93 8.32
C GLY A 64 11.70 -9.94 8.05
N ILE A 65 12.35 -11.05 8.40
CA ILE A 65 13.77 -11.29 8.11
C ILE A 65 13.93 -11.93 6.72
N GLU A 66 13.01 -12.84 6.39
CA GLU A 66 12.99 -13.58 5.13
C GLU A 66 11.78 -13.16 4.28
N THR A 67 11.90 -13.33 2.97
CA THR A 67 10.77 -13.16 2.05
C THR A 67 9.66 -14.16 2.37
N GLY A 68 8.39 -13.74 2.28
CA GLY A 68 7.26 -14.64 2.51
C GLY A 68 6.83 -14.77 3.97
N HIS A 69 7.40 -13.98 4.87
CA HIS A 69 6.95 -13.99 6.26
C HIS A 69 6.91 -12.61 6.90
N ASN A 70 5.74 -12.24 7.43
CA ASN A 70 5.51 -11.02 8.20
C ASN A 70 5.31 -11.37 9.68
N LEU A 71 6.28 -11.04 10.53
CA LEU A 71 6.31 -11.29 11.97
C LEU A 71 5.31 -10.42 12.76
N PHE A 72 4.74 -9.40 12.14
CA PHE A 72 3.72 -8.53 12.75
C PHE A 72 2.29 -9.01 12.47
N ILE A 73 2.10 -10.14 11.76
CA ILE A 73 0.80 -10.73 11.51
C ILE A 73 0.68 -12.05 12.26
N LYS A 74 -0.38 -12.19 13.05
CA LYS A 74 -0.77 -13.47 13.68
C LYS A 74 -2.28 -13.62 13.63
N ASP A 75 -2.75 -14.76 13.14
CA ASP A 75 -4.18 -15.08 13.03
C ASP A 75 -4.99 -13.95 12.35
N GLY A 76 -4.42 -13.38 11.29
CA GLY A 76 -5.00 -12.25 10.53
C GLY A 76 -4.93 -10.89 11.21
N GLN A 77 -4.39 -10.80 12.42
CA GLN A 77 -4.31 -9.57 13.19
C GLN A 77 -2.91 -8.95 13.15
N TRP A 78 -2.87 -7.62 13.15
CA TRP A 78 -1.64 -6.85 13.28
C TRP A 78 -1.21 -6.77 14.75
N LEU A 79 0.04 -7.13 15.04
CA LEU A 79 0.61 -7.19 16.39
C LEU A 79 1.31 -5.90 16.84
N GLY A 80 1.63 -4.99 15.92
CA GLY A 80 2.38 -3.77 16.23
C GLY A 80 1.51 -2.65 16.82
N ASN A 81 2.09 -1.83 17.69
CA ASN A 81 1.42 -0.66 18.28
C ASN A 81 1.02 0.39 17.23
N TYR A 82 1.79 0.50 16.15
CA TYR A 82 1.44 1.31 14.99
C TYR A 82 1.08 0.43 13.80
N LYS A 83 -0.11 0.65 13.21
CA LYS A 83 -0.56 -0.01 11.98
C LYS A 83 -0.22 0.86 10.76
N PRO A 84 0.63 0.40 9.82
CA PRO A 84 0.91 1.12 8.58
C PRO A 84 -0.36 1.46 7.78
N THR A 85 -0.39 2.65 7.20
CA THR A 85 -1.54 3.16 6.44
C THR A 85 -1.86 2.28 5.24
N TRP A 86 -0.83 1.69 4.61
CA TRP A 86 -0.99 0.77 3.48
C TRP A 86 -1.94 -0.39 3.76
N LEU A 87 -1.97 -0.91 5.00
CA LEU A 87 -2.87 -2.01 5.39
C LEU A 87 -4.35 -1.63 5.33
N SER A 88 -4.68 -0.33 5.33
CA SER A 88 -6.06 0.17 5.23
C SER A 88 -6.42 0.55 3.79
N THR A 89 -5.44 0.81 2.93
CA THR A 89 -5.67 1.27 1.55
C THR A 89 -5.61 0.15 0.52
N TRP A 90 -4.84 -0.92 0.79
CA TRP A 90 -4.81 -2.11 -0.06
C TRP A 90 -6.23 -2.71 -0.21
N PRO A 91 -6.63 -3.21 -1.41
CA PRO A 91 -5.86 -3.40 -2.65
C PRO A 91 -5.85 -2.19 -3.60
N PHE A 92 -6.23 -1.00 -3.13
CA PHE A 92 -6.23 0.21 -3.94
C PHE A 92 -4.88 0.92 -3.90
N ALA A 93 -4.47 1.50 -5.03
CA ALA A 93 -3.26 2.29 -5.19
C ALA A 93 -3.52 3.49 -6.10
N VAL A 94 -2.59 4.45 -6.12
CA VAL A 94 -2.61 5.57 -7.05
C VAL A 94 -1.45 5.42 -8.03
N VAL A 95 -1.76 5.39 -9.32
CA VAL A 95 -0.78 5.49 -10.40
C VAL A 95 -0.77 6.93 -10.90
N THR A 96 0.41 7.54 -10.98
CA THR A 96 0.57 8.90 -11.52
C THR A 96 0.81 8.84 -13.03
N VAL A 97 -0.05 9.50 -13.80
CA VAL A 97 0.08 9.67 -15.25
C VAL A 97 0.13 11.16 -15.55
N GLY A 98 1.32 11.67 -15.89
CA GLY A 98 1.57 13.11 -15.96
C GLY A 98 1.37 13.75 -14.59
N GLU A 99 0.45 14.73 -14.50
CA GLU A 99 0.10 15.40 -13.25
C GLU A 99 -1.12 14.78 -12.55
N LYS A 100 -1.76 13.77 -13.16
CA LYS A 100 -3.00 13.17 -12.64
C LYS A 100 -2.72 11.90 -11.87
N GLY A 101 -3.29 11.78 -10.68
CA GLY A 101 -3.37 10.53 -9.94
C GLY A 101 -4.61 9.74 -10.37
N ILE A 102 -4.43 8.49 -10.79
CA ILE A 102 -5.49 7.56 -11.16
C ILE A 102 -5.56 6.50 -10.08
N VAL A 103 -6.74 6.32 -9.47
CA VAL A 103 -6.97 5.24 -8.51
C VAL A 103 -7.12 3.92 -9.26
N THR A 104 -6.41 2.90 -8.79
CA THR A 104 -6.42 1.57 -9.38
C THR A 104 -6.62 0.50 -8.31
N PHE A 105 -7.14 -0.64 -8.72
CA PHE A 105 -7.29 -1.85 -7.94
C PHE A 105 -6.29 -2.90 -8.44
N ASP A 106 -5.61 -3.57 -7.52
CA ASP A 106 -4.70 -4.67 -7.83
C ASP A 106 -5.49 -5.93 -8.27
N ARG A 107 -5.41 -6.28 -9.55
CA ARG A 107 -6.10 -7.46 -10.11
C ARG A 107 -5.54 -8.77 -9.55
N ASP A 108 -4.27 -8.78 -9.16
CA ASP A 108 -3.59 -9.97 -8.65
C ASP A 108 -3.78 -10.11 -7.12
N SER A 109 -4.60 -9.25 -6.50
CA SER A 109 -4.90 -9.28 -5.06
C SER A 109 -5.63 -10.52 -4.57
N GLY A 110 -6.23 -11.30 -5.47
CA GLY A 110 -7.16 -12.37 -5.13
C GLY A 110 -8.52 -11.88 -4.63
N LEU A 111 -8.77 -10.57 -4.65
CA LEU A 111 -10.02 -9.97 -4.21
C LEU A 111 -10.93 -9.53 -5.37
N LEU A 112 -10.47 -9.62 -6.62
CA LEU A 112 -11.32 -9.36 -7.78
C LEU A 112 -12.31 -10.53 -7.96
N ALA A 113 -13.58 -10.21 -8.14
CA ALA A 113 -14.64 -11.19 -8.34
C ALA A 113 -15.51 -10.85 -9.56
N GLU A 114 -16.22 -11.84 -10.05
CA GLU A 114 -17.35 -11.63 -10.96
C GLU A 114 -18.49 -10.90 -10.22
N GLU A 115 -19.30 -10.12 -10.94
CA GLU A 115 -20.38 -9.30 -10.35
C GLU A 115 -21.32 -10.07 -9.41
N SER A 116 -21.61 -11.35 -9.72
CA SER A 116 -22.50 -12.19 -8.92
C SER A 116 -21.88 -12.72 -7.62
N ALA A 117 -20.58 -12.54 -7.41
CA ALA A 117 -19.82 -13.23 -6.37
C ALA A 117 -19.24 -12.29 -5.30
N GLY A 118 -19.33 -10.97 -5.46
CA GLY A 118 -18.76 -10.02 -4.50
C GLY A 118 -19.58 -8.74 -4.33
N GLU A 119 -18.99 -7.74 -3.69
CA GLU A 119 -19.57 -6.41 -3.56
C GLU A 119 -19.27 -5.56 -4.80
N PRO A 120 -20.23 -4.77 -5.31
CA PRO A 120 -19.98 -3.92 -6.46
C PRO A 120 -19.01 -2.78 -6.08
N PHE A 121 -18.19 -2.36 -7.05
CA PHE A 121 -17.33 -1.19 -6.86
C PHE A 121 -18.12 0.13 -6.85
N PHE A 122 -19.20 0.18 -7.63
CA PHE A 122 -20.05 1.34 -7.82
C PHE A 122 -21.53 0.97 -7.63
N ASP A 123 -22.32 1.90 -7.11
CA ASP A 123 -23.77 1.78 -7.01
C ASP A 123 -24.47 2.04 -8.36
N VAL A 124 -25.80 1.94 -8.36
CA VAL A 124 -26.62 2.14 -9.56
C VAL A 124 -26.62 3.59 -10.07
N GLN A 125 -26.13 4.55 -9.26
CA GLN A 125 -25.91 5.95 -9.64
C GLN A 125 -24.47 6.22 -10.12
N GLY A 126 -23.62 5.18 -10.18
CA GLY A 126 -22.22 5.30 -10.58
C GLY A 126 -21.31 5.93 -9.52
N GLN A 127 -21.76 6.02 -8.27
CA GLN A 127 -20.92 6.45 -7.14
C GLN A 127 -20.20 5.24 -6.54
N MET A 128 -19.00 5.43 -5.96
CA MET A 128 -18.31 4.35 -5.27
C MET A 128 -19.15 3.88 -4.07
N THR A 129 -19.22 2.57 -3.86
CA THR A 129 -19.85 2.01 -2.65
C THR A 129 -19.11 2.45 -1.39
N GLU A 130 -19.75 2.34 -0.21
CA GLU A 130 -19.14 2.75 1.06
C GLU A 130 -17.80 2.05 1.30
N ALA A 131 -17.75 0.72 1.11
CA ALA A 131 -16.55 -0.08 1.28
C ALA A 131 -15.37 0.38 0.40
N VAL A 132 -15.65 0.82 -0.84
CA VAL A 132 -14.64 1.36 -1.76
C VAL A 132 -14.26 2.78 -1.36
N SER A 133 -15.25 3.66 -1.18
CA SER A 133 -15.03 5.08 -0.91
C SER A 133 -14.22 5.32 0.37
N THR A 134 -14.50 4.58 1.46
CA THR A 134 -13.73 4.69 2.70
C THR A 134 -12.23 4.42 2.48
N ARG A 135 -11.89 3.36 1.72
CA ARG A 135 -10.48 3.01 1.43
C ARG A 135 -9.84 3.99 0.46
N VAL A 136 -10.60 4.45 -0.54
CA VAL A 136 -10.12 5.43 -1.53
C VAL A 136 -9.86 6.80 -0.88
N GLU A 137 -10.68 7.25 0.06
CA GLU A 137 -10.43 8.50 0.78
C GLU A 137 -9.19 8.39 1.68
N ALA A 138 -9.00 7.26 2.36
CA ALA A 138 -7.76 7.00 3.10
C ALA A 138 -6.52 7.01 2.17
N LEU A 139 -6.64 6.40 0.99
CA LEU A 139 -5.59 6.39 -0.03
C LEU A 139 -5.26 7.80 -0.55
N LYS A 140 -6.28 8.62 -0.85
CA LYS A 140 -6.09 10.01 -1.27
C LYS A 140 -5.38 10.82 -0.19
N ALA A 141 -5.76 10.66 1.07
CA ALA A 141 -5.11 11.34 2.20
C ALA A 141 -3.63 10.92 2.37
N ALA A 142 -3.29 9.66 2.06
CA ALA A 142 -1.92 9.16 2.07
C ALA A 142 -1.12 9.61 0.84
N HIS A 143 -1.75 9.77 -0.33
CA HIS A 143 -1.06 10.00 -1.60
C HIS A 143 -0.17 11.25 -1.58
N GLY A 144 -0.67 12.38 -1.08
CA GLY A 144 0.15 13.61 -0.99
C GLY A 144 1.39 13.44 -0.11
N LYS A 145 1.27 12.65 0.97
CA LYS A 145 2.41 12.32 1.85
C LYS A 145 3.40 11.40 1.16
N HIS A 146 2.93 10.42 0.37
CA HIS A 146 3.80 9.59 -0.46
C HIS A 146 4.57 10.42 -1.49
N GLN A 147 3.92 11.35 -2.19
CA GLN A 147 4.59 12.24 -3.16
C GLN A 147 5.66 13.11 -2.48
N ALA A 148 5.34 13.70 -1.33
CA ALA A 148 6.32 14.48 -0.55
C ALA A 148 7.51 13.61 -0.10
N THR A 149 7.24 12.38 0.33
CA THR A 149 8.27 11.41 0.73
C THR A 149 9.18 11.08 -0.44
N GLN A 150 8.64 10.82 -1.64
CA GLN A 150 9.43 10.52 -2.83
C GLN A 150 10.36 11.68 -3.21
N LYS A 151 9.89 12.93 -3.13
CA LYS A 151 10.73 14.12 -3.34
C LYS A 151 11.88 14.20 -2.32
N ALA A 152 11.61 13.92 -1.05
CA ALA A 152 12.63 13.91 0.00
C ALA A 152 13.67 12.81 -0.22
N LEU A 153 13.23 11.59 -0.52
CA LEU A 153 14.13 10.46 -0.80
C LEU A 153 15.00 10.72 -2.04
N ALA A 154 14.45 11.31 -3.10
CA ALA A 154 15.23 11.72 -4.26
C ALA A 154 16.30 12.76 -3.92
N ALA A 155 16.00 13.72 -3.04
CA ALA A 155 16.98 14.70 -2.56
C ALA A 155 18.11 14.04 -1.74
N LEU A 156 17.76 13.11 -0.82
CA LEU A 156 18.73 12.35 -0.04
C LEU A 156 19.63 11.48 -0.94
N ALA A 157 19.04 10.83 -1.94
CA ALA A 157 19.78 10.05 -2.93
C ALA A 157 20.75 10.93 -3.73
N LYS A 158 20.31 12.11 -4.20
CA LYS A 158 21.16 13.07 -4.91
C LYS A 158 22.32 13.59 -4.04
N ALA A 159 22.10 13.71 -2.73
CA ALA A 159 23.13 14.11 -1.78
C ALA A 159 24.08 12.96 -1.40
N ASN A 160 23.86 11.73 -1.88
CA ASN A 160 24.64 10.53 -1.54
C ASN A 160 24.73 10.25 -0.03
N VAL A 161 23.66 10.55 0.72
CA VAL A 161 23.61 10.31 2.18
C VAL A 161 22.90 9.01 2.57
N ILE A 162 22.37 8.27 1.60
CA ILE A 162 21.78 6.95 1.83
C ILE A 162 22.91 5.94 1.95
N THR A 163 22.99 5.27 3.10
CA THR A 163 24.03 4.28 3.41
C THR A 163 23.42 2.89 3.58
N PRO A 164 24.20 1.82 3.31
CA PRO A 164 23.76 0.46 3.60
C PRO A 164 23.40 0.27 5.07
N TRP A 165 22.42 -0.59 5.34
CA TRP A 165 22.06 -0.94 6.70
C TRP A 165 23.22 -1.74 7.33
N PRO A 166 23.70 -1.41 8.55
CA PRO A 166 24.86 -2.08 9.13
C PRO A 166 24.59 -3.58 9.32
N GLU A 167 25.54 -4.41 8.88
CA GLU A 167 25.48 -5.88 9.04
C GLU A 167 25.62 -6.31 10.51
N ALA A 168 26.16 -5.45 11.36
CA ALA A 168 26.27 -5.65 12.80
C ALA A 168 26.11 -4.32 13.55
N LEU A 169 25.44 -4.38 14.71
CA LEU A 169 25.51 -3.32 15.70
C LEU A 169 26.86 -3.41 16.41
N LYS A 170 27.61 -2.31 16.42
CA LYS A 170 28.87 -2.20 17.18
C LYS A 170 28.59 -2.02 18.67
#